data_AF-A0A341BVZ0-F1
#
_entry.id   AF-A0A341BVZ0-F1
#
_cell.length_a   1.000
_cell.length_b   1.000
_cell.length_c   1.000
_cell.angle_alpha   90.00
_cell.angle_beta   90.00
_cell.angle_gamma   90.00
#
_symmetry.space_group_name_H-M   'P 1'
#
loop_
_entity.id
_entity.type
_entity.pdbx_description
1 polymer ?
#
loop_
_entity_poly.entity_id
_entity_poly.type
_entity_poly.pdbx_seq_one_letter_code
_entity_poly.pdbx_strand_id
1 'polypeptide(L)'
;VWIDAGTQIFFAYAIGLGALTALGGYNRFNNNCYKDAIILALINSGTSFFAGFVVFSILGFMATEQGVHISKVAESGPDLAFIAYPQAITLMPVALLWAALFFFMLLLLGLDSQFVGVDVFITGLLDLLPASYYIRFQREISVVLCCTLCFVIDLSVVTDGGMYVFQLFDYYSASATTLLWQAFWECAVIAWVYRADRFMDDVACMIGYRACPWMKWCRSFFTMLVCM
;
A
#
# COMPACT_ATOMS: atom_id res chain seq x y z
N VAL A 1 10.95 -12.39 11.55
CA VAL A 1 11.83 -11.32 11.01
C VAL A 1 11.86 -11.30 9.49
N TRP A 2 12.39 -12.31 8.78
CA TRP A 2 12.47 -12.26 7.30
C TRP A 2 11.11 -12.32 6.60
N ILE A 3 10.19 -13.15 7.10
CA ILE A 3 8.81 -13.22 6.59
C ILE A 3 8.08 -11.89 6.82
N ASP A 4 8.26 -11.29 8.00
CA ASP A 4 7.67 -9.98 8.33
C ASP A 4 8.24 -8.87 7.44
N ALA A 5 9.55 -8.88 7.18
CA ALA A 5 10.20 -7.94 6.29
C ALA A 5 9.72 -8.07 4.83
N GLY A 6 9.59 -9.30 4.33
CA GLY A 6 9.02 -9.55 3.01
C GLY A 6 7.58 -9.03 2.93
N THR A 7 6.74 -9.46 3.87
CA THR A 7 5.34 -9.02 3.99
C THR A 7 5.21 -7.49 4.03
N GLN A 8 6.04 -6.82 4.84
CA GLN A 8 6.03 -5.36 4.97
C GLN A 8 6.37 -4.67 3.65
N ILE A 9 7.34 -5.17 2.89
CA ILE A 9 7.68 -4.64 1.55
C ILE A 9 6.49 -4.79 0.61
N PHE A 10 5.88 -5.97 0.56
CA PHE A 10 4.77 -6.25 -0.34
C PHE A 10 3.54 -5.35 -0.05
N PHE A 11 3.18 -5.15 1.22
CA PHE A 11 2.13 -4.22 1.62
C PHE A 11 2.51 -2.76 1.35
N ALA A 12 3.73 -2.34 1.68
CA ALA A 12 4.16 -0.96 1.51
C ALA A 12 4.14 -0.51 0.04
N TYR A 13 4.36 -1.44 -0.90
CA TYR A 13 4.32 -1.16 -2.33
C TYR A 13 2.99 -1.53 -3.00
N ALA A 14 2.01 -2.07 -2.26
CA ALA A 14 0.76 -2.59 -2.81
C ALA A 14 0.98 -3.61 -3.97
N ILE A 15 2.03 -4.43 -3.86
CA ILE A 15 2.37 -5.42 -4.90
C ILE A 15 1.31 -6.52 -4.92
N GLY A 16 0.84 -6.89 -6.11
CA GLY A 16 -0.18 -7.93 -6.26
C GLY A 16 -1.61 -7.44 -6.00
N LEU A 17 -1.83 -6.16 -5.71
CA LEU A 17 -3.19 -5.60 -5.56
C LEU A 17 -3.75 -5.01 -6.87
N GLY A 18 -3.01 -5.14 -7.98
CA GLY A 18 -3.38 -4.54 -9.27
C GLY A 18 -3.22 -3.03 -9.36
N ALA A 19 -2.91 -2.34 -8.25
CA ALA A 19 -2.80 -0.88 -8.20
C ALA A 19 -1.74 -0.33 -9.15
N LEU A 20 -0.52 -0.86 -9.09
CA LEU A 20 0.57 -0.46 -9.98
C LEU A 20 0.30 -0.84 -11.44
N THR A 21 -0.46 -1.92 -11.68
CA THR A 21 -0.85 -2.35 -13.03
C THR A 21 -1.83 -1.36 -13.65
N ALA A 22 -2.87 -0.96 -12.91
CA ALA A 22 -3.86 0.03 -13.36
C ALA A 22 -3.22 1.42 -13.56
N LEU A 23 -2.42 1.89 -12.60
CA LEU A 23 -1.68 3.16 -12.72
C LEU A 23 -0.71 3.13 -13.91
N GLY A 24 -0.05 2.00 -14.15
CA GLY A 24 0.80 1.78 -15.32
C GLY A 24 0.03 1.85 -16.64
N GLY A 25 -1.24 1.44 -16.66
CA GLY A 25 -2.13 1.53 -17.83
C GLY A 25 -2.45 2.97 -18.26
N TYR A 26 -2.38 3.93 -17.33
CA TYR A 26 -2.56 5.35 -17.64
C TYR A 26 -1.29 6.03 -18.18
N ASN A 27 -0.14 5.37 -18.12
CA ASN A 27 1.10 5.93 -18.63
C ASN A 27 1.17 5.92 -20.16
N ARG A 28 1.95 6.84 -20.72
CA ARG A 28 2.31 6.78 -22.14
C ARG A 28 3.15 5.53 -22.40
N PHE A 29 2.94 4.90 -23.56
CA PHE A 29 3.64 3.65 -23.92
C PHE A 29 5.18 3.76 -23.85
N ASN A 30 5.74 4.90 -24.27
CA ASN A 30 7.18 5.15 -24.25
C ASN A 30 7.69 5.79 -22.94
N ASN A 31 6.91 5.75 -21.86
CA ASN A 31 7.35 6.27 -20.56
C ASN A 31 8.39 5.34 -19.93
N ASN A 32 9.40 5.90 -19.27
CA ASN A 32 10.44 5.11 -18.62
C ASN A 32 9.98 4.56 -17.26
N CYS A 33 9.10 3.56 -17.31
CA CYS A 33 8.54 2.90 -16.13
C CYS A 33 9.61 2.21 -15.26
N TYR A 34 10.76 1.84 -15.84
CA TYR A 34 11.87 1.24 -15.09
C TYR A 34 12.50 2.24 -14.11
N LYS A 35 12.75 3.47 -14.57
CA LYS A 35 13.27 4.54 -13.72
C LYS A 35 12.25 4.93 -12.65
N ASP A 36 10.97 5.03 -13.02
CA ASP A 36 9.89 5.38 -12.10
C ASP A 36 9.77 4.34 -10.97
N ALA A 37 9.86 3.04 -11.30
CA ALA A 37 9.84 1.97 -10.31
C ALA A 37 10.99 2.04 -9.30
N ILE A 38 12.21 2.38 -9.75
CA ILE A 38 13.37 2.56 -8.85
C ILE A 38 13.17 3.78 -7.95
N ILE A 39 12.71 4.90 -8.51
CA ILE A 39 12.46 6.12 -7.74
C ILE A 39 11.38 5.87 -6.69
N LEU A 40 10.27 5.21 -7.08
CA LEU A 40 9.19 4.84 -6.18
C LEU A 40 9.71 3.97 -5.02
N ALA A 41 10.56 2.98 -5.32
CA ALA A 41 11.20 2.15 -4.30
C ALA A 41 12.07 2.97 -3.32
N LEU A 42 12.92 3.86 -3.84
CA LEU A 42 13.79 4.68 -3.02
C LEU A 42 13.02 5.68 -2.16
N ILE A 43 11.99 6.32 -2.71
CA ILE A 43 11.16 7.28 -1.97
C ILE A 43 10.36 6.57 -0.87
N ASN A 44 9.69 5.46 -1.18
CA ASN A 44 8.89 4.74 -0.19
C ASN A 44 9.74 4.24 0.99
N SER A 45 10.86 3.56 0.71
CA SER A 45 11.79 3.12 1.75
C SER A 45 12.44 4.29 2.48
N GLY A 46 12.79 5.37 1.79
CA GLY A 46 13.34 6.58 2.40
C GLY A 46 12.36 7.26 3.37
N THR A 47 11.10 7.40 2.98
CA THR A 47 10.04 7.93 3.83
C THR A 47 9.80 7.04 5.03
N SER A 48 9.78 5.72 4.85
CA SER A 48 9.60 4.76 5.95
C SER A 48 10.75 4.82 6.96
N PHE A 49 11.98 4.96 6.47
CA PHE A 49 13.17 5.11 7.32
C PHE A 49 13.14 6.44 8.10
N PHE A 50 12.79 7.54 7.44
CA PHE A 50 12.62 8.84 8.09
C PHE A 50 11.49 8.82 9.13
N ALA A 51 10.33 8.26 8.79
CA ALA A 51 9.21 8.08 9.71
C ALA A 51 9.60 7.27 10.95
N GLY A 52 10.45 6.25 10.79
CA GLY A 52 11.04 5.51 11.90
C GLY A 52 11.76 6.42 12.91
N PHE A 53 12.62 7.33 12.46
CA PHE A 53 13.27 8.29 13.35
C PHE A 53 12.27 9.19 14.07
N VAL A 54 11.26 9.69 13.35
CA VAL A 54 10.21 10.53 13.94
C VAL A 54 9.46 9.77 15.03
N VAL A 55 9.05 8.53 14.76
CA VAL A 55 8.33 7.67 15.73
C VAL A 55 9.18 7.39 16.96
N PHE A 56 10.39 6.85 16.79
CA PHE A 56 11.22 6.44 17.91
C PHE A 56 11.76 7.62 18.73
N SER A 57 11.93 8.81 18.12
CA SER A 57 12.32 10.02 18.87
C SER A 57 11.20 10.50 19.79
N ILE A 58 9.95 10.52 19.32
CA ILE A 58 8.78 10.92 20.12
C ILE A 58 8.52 9.90 21.24
N LEU A 59 8.57 8.60 20.92
CA LEU A 59 8.44 7.55 21.94
C LEU A 59 9.57 7.60 22.98
N GLY A 60 10.81 7.88 22.55
CA GLY A 60 11.95 8.06 23.45
C GLY A 60 11.79 9.26 24.39
N PHE A 61 11.26 10.37 23.88
CA PHE A 61 10.89 11.54 24.68
C PHE A 61 9.83 11.17 25.72
N MET A 62 8.75 10.51 25.31
CA MET A 62 7.67 10.07 26.21
C MET A 62 8.17 9.12 27.29
N ALA A 63 9.02 8.14 26.93
CA ALA A 63 9.62 7.20 27.88
C ALA A 63 10.47 7.91 28.94
N THR A 64 11.20 8.96 28.53
CA THR A 64 12.05 9.76 29.44
C THR A 64 11.21 10.60 30.40
N GLU A 65 10.18 11.28 29.90
CA GLU A 65 9.29 12.11 30.73
C GLU A 65 8.45 11.28 31.72
N GLN A 66 8.04 10.07 31.33
CA GLN A 66 7.24 9.18 32.18
C GLN A 66 8.08 8.24 33.06
N GLY A 67 9.39 8.19 32.86
CA GLY A 67 10.28 7.26 33.58
C GLY A 67 9.96 5.78 33.31
N VAL A 68 9.36 5.46 32.17
CA VAL A 68 9.01 4.09 31.78
C VAL A 68 9.96 3.56 30.71
N HIS A 69 10.14 2.24 30.66
CA HIS A 69 10.95 1.62 29.61
C HIS A 69 10.29 1.76 28.23
N ILE A 70 11.08 2.02 27.18
CA ILE A 70 10.61 2.26 25.80
C ILE A 70 9.69 1.15 25.28
N SER A 71 9.92 -0.10 25.69
CA SER A 71 9.10 -1.24 25.26
C SER A 71 7.66 -1.21 25.78
N LYS A 72 7.35 -0.38 26.78
CA LYS A 72 5.99 -0.20 27.29
C LYS A 72 5.20 0.88 26.56
N VAL A 73 5.88 1.74 25.78
CA VAL A 73 5.24 2.80 24.98
C VAL A 73 5.27 2.49 23.48
N ALA A 74 6.13 1.56 23.05
CA ALA A 74 6.22 1.10 21.67
C ALA A 74 5.20 -0.03 21.39
N GLU A 75 3.92 0.32 21.35
CA GLU A 75 2.88 -0.56 20.80
C GLU A 75 2.87 -0.49 19.26
N SER A 76 2.25 -1.47 18.59
CA SER A 76 2.13 -1.52 17.13
C SER A 76 0.66 -1.45 16.71
N GLY A 77 0.41 -0.98 15.50
CA GLY A 77 -0.94 -0.86 14.95
C GLY A 77 -1.62 0.48 15.30
N PRO A 78 -2.96 0.54 15.27
CA PRO A 78 -3.72 1.78 15.46
C PRO A 78 -3.47 2.44 16.81
N ASP A 79 -3.25 1.65 17.86
CA ASP A 79 -3.07 2.13 19.23
C ASP A 79 -1.83 3.01 19.38
N LEU A 80 -0.77 2.73 18.61
CA LEU A 80 0.41 3.59 18.55
C LEU A 80 0.03 5.01 18.12
N ALA A 81 -0.71 5.13 17.01
CA ALA A 81 -1.05 6.42 16.43
C ALA A 81 -2.16 7.15 17.20
N PHE A 82 -3.11 6.45 17.82
CA PHE A 82 -4.28 7.05 18.45
C PHE A 82 -4.25 7.11 19.98
N ILE A 83 -3.31 6.42 20.63
CA ILE A 83 -3.15 6.44 22.09
C ILE A 83 -1.77 6.98 22.47
N ALA A 84 -0.70 6.28 22.08
CA ALA A 84 0.66 6.63 22.51
C ALA A 84 1.12 7.98 21.97
N TYR A 85 0.89 8.27 20.69
CA TYR A 85 1.28 9.53 20.05
C TYR A 85 0.57 10.76 20.64
N PRO A 86 -0.77 10.80 20.73
CA PRO A 86 -1.46 11.91 21.38
C PRO A 86 -1.00 12.12 22.81
N GLN A 87 -0.77 11.04 23.57
CA GLN A 87 -0.23 11.13 24.92
C GLN A 87 1.15 11.79 24.94
N ALA A 88 2.06 11.42 24.03
CA ALA A 88 3.37 12.06 23.91
C ALA A 88 3.25 13.54 23.52
N ILE A 89 2.34 13.89 22.61
CA ILE A 89 2.11 15.26 22.15
C ILE A 89 1.61 16.17 23.29
N THR A 90 0.81 15.66 24.22
CA THR A 90 0.34 16.45 25.37
C THR A 90 1.46 16.90 26.31
N LEU A 91 2.62 16.21 26.28
CA LEU A 91 3.80 16.56 27.06
C LEU A 91 4.67 17.63 26.36
N MET A 92 4.45 17.91 25.08
CA MET A 92 5.23 18.86 24.30
C MET A 92 4.69 20.30 24.45
N PRO A 93 5.56 21.32 24.38
CA PRO A 93 5.11 22.70 24.28
C PRO A 93 4.32 22.91 22.98
N VAL A 94 3.25 23.72 23.03
CA VAL A 94 2.37 24.00 21.88
C VAL A 94 1.67 22.72 21.34
N ALA A 95 1.23 21.84 22.24
CA ALA A 95 0.60 20.55 21.91
C ALA A 95 -0.51 20.63 20.84
N LEU A 96 -1.32 21.68 20.83
CA LEU A 96 -2.41 21.84 19.85
C LEU A 96 -1.91 21.90 18.40
N LEU A 97 -0.77 22.57 18.15
CA LEU A 97 -0.18 22.65 16.81
C LEU A 97 0.30 21.27 16.35
N TRP A 98 1.04 20.56 17.21
CA TRP A 98 1.58 19.24 16.91
C TRP A 98 0.47 18.20 16.70
N ALA A 99 -0.58 18.23 17.52
CA ALA A 99 -1.73 17.36 17.35
C ALA A 99 -2.44 17.62 16.01
N ALA A 100 -2.69 18.88 15.67
CA ALA A 100 -3.31 19.24 14.39
C ALA A 100 -2.47 18.77 13.19
N LEU A 101 -1.15 18.99 13.21
CA LEU A 101 -0.25 18.54 12.14
C LEU A 101 -0.19 17.01 12.04
N PHE A 102 -0.14 16.31 13.17
CA PHE A 102 -0.08 14.84 13.21
C PHE A 102 -1.35 14.20 12.65
N PHE A 103 -2.53 14.63 13.10
CA PHE A 103 -3.79 14.09 12.59
C PHE A 103 -4.06 14.50 11.15
N PHE A 104 -3.66 15.72 10.75
CA PHE A 104 -3.74 16.14 9.35
C PHE A 104 -2.84 15.27 8.46
N MET A 105 -1.63 14.95 8.90
CA MET A 105 -0.74 14.01 8.22
C MET A 105 -1.39 12.61 8.10
N LEU A 106 -1.94 12.06 9.19
CA LEU A 106 -2.62 10.76 9.15
C LEU A 106 -3.81 10.75 8.17
N LEU A 107 -4.58 11.85 8.13
CA LEU A 107 -5.68 12.02 7.19
C LEU A 107 -5.17 12.02 5.74
N LEU A 108 -4.13 12.79 5.43
CA LEU A 108 -3.55 12.82 4.08
C LEU A 108 -3.00 11.46 3.64
N LEU A 109 -2.31 10.74 4.53
CA LEU A 109 -1.77 9.41 4.24
C LEU A 109 -2.89 8.39 3.91
N GLY A 110 -3.97 8.39 4.69
CA GLY A 110 -5.12 7.53 4.45
C GLY A 110 -5.87 7.91 3.17
N LEU A 111 -6.07 9.21 2.95
CA LEU A 111 -6.86 9.73 1.84
C LEU A 111 -6.21 9.48 0.48
N ASP A 112 -4.89 9.67 0.34
CA ASP A 112 -4.18 9.38 -0.91
C ASP A 112 -4.27 7.89 -1.28
N SER A 113 -4.05 7.02 -0.29
CA SER A 113 -4.16 5.56 -0.45
C SER A 113 -5.58 5.14 -0.86
N GLN A 114 -6.61 5.73 -0.25
CA GLN A 114 -8.01 5.43 -0.56
C GLN A 114 -8.40 5.87 -1.97
N PHE A 115 -7.92 7.02 -2.44
CA PHE A 115 -8.18 7.47 -3.81
C PHE A 115 -7.61 6.50 -4.84
N VAL A 116 -6.37 6.06 -4.66
CA VAL A 116 -5.77 5.05 -5.54
C VAL A 116 -6.55 3.74 -5.45
N GLY A 117 -6.92 3.29 -4.24
CA GLY A 117 -7.67 2.05 -4.06
C GLY A 117 -9.01 2.03 -4.82
N VAL A 118 -9.81 3.08 -4.68
CA VAL A 118 -11.09 3.21 -5.40
C VAL A 118 -10.86 3.32 -6.90
N ASP A 119 -9.88 4.12 -7.35
CA ASP A 119 -9.61 4.29 -8.78
C ASP A 119 -9.20 2.97 -9.45
N VAL A 120 -8.36 2.18 -8.80
CA VAL A 120 -7.90 0.88 -9.29
C VAL A 120 -9.06 -0.11 -9.37
N PHE A 121 -9.91 -0.15 -8.34
CA PHE A 121 -11.08 -1.01 -8.35
C PHE A 121 -12.04 -0.66 -9.48
N ILE A 122 -12.31 0.63 -9.69
CA ILE A 122 -13.19 1.11 -10.75
C ILE A 122 -12.58 0.85 -12.13
N THR A 123 -11.27 1.06 -12.30
CA THR A 123 -10.55 0.77 -13.55
C THR A 123 -10.70 -0.71 -13.91
N GLY A 124 -10.44 -1.62 -12.94
CA GLY A 124 -10.61 -3.05 -13.15
C GLY A 124 -12.05 -3.46 -13.46
N LEU A 125 -13.04 -2.83 -12.81
CA LEU A 125 -14.46 -3.07 -13.10
C LEU A 125 -14.82 -2.66 -14.54
N LEU A 126 -14.37 -1.48 -14.96
CA LEU A 126 -14.69 -0.92 -16.27
C LEU A 126 -13.98 -1.66 -17.41
N ASP A 127 -12.76 -2.15 -17.19
CA ASP A 127 -12.00 -2.93 -18.17
C ASP A 127 -12.65 -4.30 -18.47
N LEU A 128 -13.45 -4.84 -17.54
CA LEU A 128 -14.22 -6.07 -17.75
C LEU A 128 -15.51 -5.85 -18.56
N LEU A 129 -15.98 -4.62 -18.70
CA LEU A 129 -17.23 -4.33 -19.39
C LEU A 129 -17.02 -4.30 -20.91
N PRO A 130 -17.87 -4.99 -21.70
CA PRO A 130 -17.76 -4.98 -23.15
C PRO A 130 -18.06 -3.58 -23.72
N ALA A 131 -17.38 -3.21 -24.81
CA ALA A 131 -17.51 -1.92 -25.48
C ALA A 131 -18.95 -1.56 -25.93
N SER A 132 -19.85 -2.55 -25.96
CA SER A 132 -21.28 -2.37 -26.25
C SER A 132 -22.05 -1.61 -25.16
N TYR A 133 -21.56 -1.62 -23.91
CA TYR A 133 -22.23 -1.02 -22.75
C TYR A 133 -21.75 0.41 -22.45
N TYR A 134 -21.31 1.16 -23.47
CA TYR A 134 -20.72 2.48 -23.29
C TYR A 134 -21.76 3.54 -22.92
N ILE A 135 -21.92 3.81 -21.62
CA ILE A 135 -22.75 4.90 -21.10
C ILE A 135 -21.87 6.13 -20.86
N ARG A 136 -22.34 7.31 -21.27
CA ARG A 136 -21.60 8.60 -21.21
C ARG A 136 -21.04 8.96 -19.82
N PHE A 137 -21.63 8.45 -18.74
CA PHE A 137 -21.25 8.68 -17.35
C PHE A 137 -20.96 7.38 -16.57
N GLN A 138 -20.60 6.29 -17.26
CA GLN A 138 -20.39 4.98 -16.61
C GLN A 138 -19.41 5.03 -15.43
N ARG A 139 -18.27 5.73 -15.58
CA ARG A 139 -17.25 5.83 -14.51
C ARG A 139 -17.77 6.56 -13.29
N GLU A 140 -18.43 7.71 -13.49
CA GLU A 140 -18.98 8.50 -12.39
C GLU A 140 -20.06 7.71 -11.62
N ILE A 141 -20.95 7.02 -12.34
CA ILE A 141 -21.98 6.18 -11.74
C ILE A 141 -21.36 5.01 -10.97
N SER A 142 -20.36 4.33 -11.54
CA SER A 142 -19.64 3.23 -10.87
C SER A 142 -18.94 3.69 -9.60
N VAL A 143 -18.31 4.88 -9.60
CA VAL A 143 -17.67 5.46 -8.42
C VAL A 143 -18.71 5.74 -7.34
N VAL A 144 -19.80 6.45 -7.68
CA VAL A 144 -20.86 6.77 -6.70
C VAL A 144 -21.46 5.50 -6.11
N LEU A 145 -21.74 4.49 -6.94
CA LEU A 145 -22.25 3.20 -6.48
C LEU A 145 -21.25 2.51 -5.53
N CYS A 146 -19.98 2.42 -5.92
CA CYS A 146 -18.93 1.81 -5.10
C CYS A 146 -18.78 2.53 -3.75
N CYS A 147 -18.63 3.85 -3.76
CA CYS A 147 -18.52 4.65 -2.53
C CYS A 147 -19.75 4.51 -1.63
N THR A 148 -20.96 4.45 -2.20
CA THR A 148 -22.19 4.27 -1.43
C THR A 148 -22.25 2.88 -0.80
N LEU A 149 -21.85 1.83 -1.53
CA LEU A 149 -21.78 0.47 -1.01
C LEU A 149 -20.73 0.34 0.10
N CYS A 150 -19.52 0.88 -0.11
CA CYS A 150 -18.47 0.93 0.91
C CYS A 150 -18.97 1.65 2.17
N PHE A 151 -19.60 2.83 2.02
CA PHE A 151 -20.16 3.58 3.14
C PHE A 151 -21.16 2.75 3.98
N VAL A 152 -22.05 2.01 3.33
CA VAL A 152 -23.04 1.16 4.04
C VAL A 152 -22.35 0.01 4.80
N ILE A 153 -21.29 -0.57 4.24
CA ILE A 153 -20.51 -1.63 4.91
C ILE A 153 -19.71 -1.04 6.09
N ASP A 154 -19.06 0.12 5.88
CA ASP A 154 -18.22 0.79 6.87
C ASP A 154 -19.01 1.31 8.08
N LEU A 155 -20.34 1.51 7.95
CA LEU A 155 -21.21 1.79 9.11
C LEU A 155 -21.10 0.72 10.21
N SER A 156 -20.79 -0.53 9.85
CA SER A 156 -20.56 -1.60 10.83
C SER A 156 -19.36 -1.32 11.76
N VAL A 157 -18.33 -0.64 11.24
CA VAL A 157 -17.10 -0.30 11.96
C VAL A 157 -17.27 0.91 12.88
N VAL A 158 -18.34 1.70 12.71
CA VAL A 158 -18.63 2.88 13.55
C VAL A 158 -19.45 2.53 14.80
N THR A 159 -19.94 1.28 14.92
CA THR A 159 -20.68 0.82 16.09
C THR A 159 -19.79 0.65 17.34
N ASP A 160 -20.38 0.54 18.54
CA ASP A 160 -19.61 0.35 19.79
C ASP A 160 -18.69 -0.89 19.77
N GLY A 161 -19.04 -1.91 18.99
CA GLY A 161 -18.22 -3.11 18.75
C GLY A 161 -17.33 -3.03 17.50
N GLY A 162 -17.24 -1.87 16.87
CA GLY A 162 -16.62 -1.67 15.56
C GLY A 162 -15.14 -2.02 15.50
N MET A 163 -14.39 -1.87 16.61
CA MET A 163 -12.98 -2.27 16.67
C MET A 163 -12.79 -3.78 16.44
N TYR A 164 -13.72 -4.62 16.89
CA TYR A 164 -13.66 -6.06 16.61
C TYR A 164 -13.88 -6.36 15.12
N VAL A 165 -14.82 -5.65 14.50
CA VAL A 165 -15.08 -5.76 13.06
C VAL A 165 -13.86 -5.30 12.28
N PHE A 166 -13.28 -4.15 12.65
CA PHE A 166 -12.05 -3.61 12.07
C PHE A 166 -10.89 -4.62 12.14
N GLN A 167 -10.60 -5.16 13.32
CA GLN A 167 -9.52 -6.14 13.49
C GLN A 167 -9.77 -7.43 12.69
N LEU A 168 -11.02 -7.88 12.59
CA LEU A 168 -11.36 -9.04 11.77
C LEU A 168 -11.09 -8.78 10.29
N PHE A 169 -11.51 -7.62 9.77
CA PHE A 169 -11.22 -7.25 8.39
C PHE A 169 -9.73 -7.05 8.16
N ASP A 170 -9.01 -6.34 9.03
CA ASP A 170 -7.57 -6.09 8.91
C ASP A 170 -6.77 -7.41 8.88
N TYR A 171 -7.14 -8.36 9.75
CA TYR A 171 -6.44 -9.64 9.84
C TYR A 171 -6.76 -10.60 8.68
N TYR A 172 -8.03 -10.70 8.26
CA TYR A 172 -8.47 -11.72 7.30
C TYR A 172 -8.63 -11.23 5.86
N SER A 173 -9.03 -9.98 5.62
CA SER A 173 -9.37 -9.50 4.27
C SER A 173 -8.13 -9.32 3.40
N ALA A 174 -7.08 -8.72 3.95
CA ALA A 174 -5.81 -8.50 3.30
C ALA A 174 -4.71 -9.14 4.14
N SER A 175 -4.82 -10.45 4.39
CA SER A 175 -3.78 -11.17 5.11
C SER A 175 -2.49 -11.24 4.29
N ALA A 176 -1.35 -11.16 4.97
CA ALA A 176 -0.03 -11.32 4.37
C ALA A 176 0.05 -12.55 3.44
N THR A 177 -0.53 -13.66 3.89
CA THR A 177 -0.53 -14.93 3.15
C THR A 177 -1.32 -14.84 1.85
N THR A 178 -2.48 -14.18 1.84
CA THR A 178 -3.29 -14.01 0.61
C THR A 178 -2.56 -13.19 -0.44
N LEU A 179 -1.90 -12.10 -0.03
CA LEU A 179 -1.19 -11.21 -0.94
C LEU A 179 0.09 -11.86 -1.49
N LEU A 180 0.87 -12.54 -0.65
CA LEU A 180 2.03 -13.32 -1.10
C LEU A 180 1.62 -14.42 -2.07
N TRP A 181 0.52 -15.13 -1.78
CA TRP A 181 -0.01 -16.16 -2.66
C TRP A 181 -0.48 -15.62 -4.00
N GLN A 182 -1.14 -14.46 -4.02
CA GLN A 182 -1.51 -13.80 -5.28
C GLN A 182 -0.28 -13.37 -6.09
N ALA A 183 0.70 -12.73 -5.44
CA ALA A 183 1.92 -12.31 -6.10
C ALA A 183 2.75 -13.48 -6.64
N PHE A 184 2.73 -14.64 -5.96
CA PHE A 184 3.32 -15.87 -6.46
C PHE A 184 2.73 -16.25 -7.83
N TRP A 185 1.39 -16.28 -7.94
CA TRP A 185 0.72 -16.64 -9.19
C TRP A 185 0.94 -15.61 -10.30
N GLU A 186 0.91 -14.32 -9.99
CA GLU A 186 1.23 -13.27 -10.96
C GLU A 186 2.65 -13.45 -11.54
N CYS A 187 3.64 -13.71 -10.67
CA CYS A 187 5.00 -13.97 -11.09
C CYS A 187 5.11 -15.28 -11.89
N ALA A 188 4.42 -16.35 -11.45
CA ALA A 188 4.40 -17.64 -12.14
C ALA A 188 3.89 -17.50 -13.58
N VAL A 189 2.76 -16.82 -13.76
CA VAL A 189 2.12 -16.61 -15.06
C VAL A 189 3.03 -15.78 -15.96
N ILE A 190 3.60 -14.67 -15.47
CA ILE A 190 4.48 -13.81 -16.28
C ILE A 190 5.78 -14.53 -16.65
N ALA A 191 6.42 -15.21 -15.69
CA ALA A 191 7.72 -15.82 -15.91
C ALA A 191 7.65 -17.09 -16.76
N TRP A 192 6.67 -17.97 -16.52
CA TRP A 192 6.62 -19.31 -17.10
C TRP A 192 5.61 -19.45 -18.24
N VAL A 193 4.39 -18.91 -18.08
CA VAL A 193 3.32 -19.03 -19.09
C VAL A 193 3.54 -18.00 -20.21
N TYR A 194 3.67 -16.72 -19.85
CA TYR A 194 3.95 -15.65 -20.81
C TYR A 194 5.40 -15.68 -21.32
N ARG A 195 6.32 -16.31 -20.58
CA ARG A 195 7.76 -16.42 -20.84
C ARG A 195 8.50 -15.10 -20.55
N ALA A 196 9.40 -15.16 -19.56
CA ALA A 196 10.18 -14.01 -19.10
C ALA A 196 10.97 -13.29 -20.21
N ASP A 197 11.42 -14.01 -21.24
CA ASP A 197 12.10 -13.39 -22.39
C ASP A 197 11.20 -12.46 -23.19
N ARG A 198 9.94 -12.85 -23.45
CA ARG A 198 8.97 -12.00 -24.15
C ARG A 198 8.66 -10.75 -23.35
N PHE A 199 8.49 -10.89 -22.04
CA PHE A 199 8.27 -9.76 -21.14
C PHE A 199 9.44 -8.75 -21.17
N MET A 200 10.69 -9.22 -21.18
CA MET A 200 11.85 -8.34 -21.28
C MET A 200 11.94 -7.62 -22.63
N ASP A 201 11.51 -8.27 -23.72
CA ASP A 201 11.42 -7.66 -25.04
C ASP A 201 10.31 -6.60 -25.12
N ASP A 202 9.15 -6.86 -24.51
CA ASP A 202 8.05 -5.88 -24.42
C ASP A 202 8.49 -4.64 -23.62
N VAL A 203 9.14 -4.85 -22.48
CA VAL A 203 9.71 -3.75 -21.67
C VAL A 203 10.77 -2.98 -22.46
N ALA A 204 11.63 -3.67 -23.21
CA ALA A 204 12.63 -3.02 -24.05
C ALA A 204 12.01 -2.20 -25.20
N CYS A 205 10.88 -2.67 -25.74
CA CYS A 205 10.09 -1.94 -26.74
C CYS A 205 9.48 -0.66 -26.16
N MET A 206 9.02 -0.69 -24.90
CA MET A 206 8.46 0.47 -24.20
C MET A 206 9.55 1.51 -23.85
N ILE A 207 10.66 1.09 -23.23
CA ILE A 207 11.67 2.03 -22.70
C ILE A 207 12.79 2.36 -23.69
N GLY A 208 12.89 1.64 -24.81
CA GLY A 208 13.91 1.83 -25.85
C GLY A 208 15.28 1.21 -25.55
N TYR A 209 15.45 0.49 -24.43
CA TYR A 209 16.67 -0.24 -24.08
C TYR A 209 16.35 -1.51 -23.29
N ARG A 210 17.25 -2.51 -23.32
CA ARG A 210 17.07 -3.72 -22.50
C ARG A 210 17.41 -3.43 -21.04
N ALA A 211 16.44 -3.65 -20.15
CA ALA A 211 16.64 -3.56 -18.71
C ALA A 211 17.60 -4.66 -18.20
N CYS A 212 18.14 -4.47 -17.00
CA CYS A 212 19.15 -5.36 -16.42
C CYS A 212 18.70 -6.84 -16.40
N PRO A 213 19.53 -7.79 -16.86
CA PRO A 213 19.19 -9.23 -16.87
C PRO A 213 18.83 -9.79 -15.49
N TRP A 214 19.27 -9.14 -14.41
CA TRP A 214 18.91 -9.48 -13.03
C TRP A 214 17.39 -9.46 -12.80
N MET A 215 16.64 -8.61 -13.50
CA MET A 215 15.17 -8.58 -13.39
C MET A 215 14.52 -9.89 -13.83
N LYS A 216 15.10 -10.53 -14.86
CA LYS A 216 14.63 -11.84 -15.35
C LYS A 216 14.78 -12.89 -14.26
N TRP A 217 15.96 -13.00 -13.67
CA TRP A 217 16.23 -13.94 -12.58
C TRP A 217 15.41 -13.64 -11.33
N CYS A 218 15.24 -12.37 -10.99
CA CYS A 218 14.43 -11.93 -9.87
C CYS A 218 12.98 -12.41 -10.02
N ARG A 219 12.33 -12.10 -11.15
CA ARG A 219 10.93 -12.49 -11.40
C ARG A 219 10.72 -13.99 -11.62
N SER A 220 11.66 -14.67 -12.28
CA SER A 220 11.51 -16.10 -12.61
C SER A 220 11.82 -17.05 -11.45
N PHE A 221 12.64 -16.63 -10.48
CA PHE A 221 13.11 -17.55 -9.44
C PHE A 221 13.04 -16.93 -8.05
N PHE A 222 13.66 -15.76 -7.82
CA PHE A 222 13.76 -15.21 -6.46
C PHE A 222 12.41 -14.76 -5.90
N THR A 223 11.61 -14.01 -6.65
CA THR A 223 10.30 -13.54 -6.19
C THR A 223 9.36 -14.71 -5.93
N MET A 224 9.37 -15.73 -6.78
CA MET A 224 8.55 -16.93 -6.57
C MET A 224 8.96 -17.70 -5.32
N LEU A 225 10.26 -17.78 -5.02
CA LEU A 225 10.78 -18.47 -3.84
C LEU A 225 10.49 -17.68 -2.55
N VAL A 226 10.50 -16.35 -2.61
CA VAL A 226 10.13 -15.47 -1.49
C VAL A 226 8.63 -15.51 -1.18
N CYS A 227 7.78 -15.77 -2.19
CA CYS A 227 6.33 -15.82 -2.03
C CYS A 227 5.78 -17.21 -1.63
N MET A 228 6.62 -18.26 -1.59
CA MET A 228 6.29 -19.59 -1.07
C MET A 228 6.60 -19.70 0.43
#